data_AF-A0A182UNH4-F1
#
_entry.id   AF-A0A182UNH4-F1
#
_cell.length_a   1.000
_cell.length_b   1.000
_cell.length_c   1.000
_cell.angle_alpha   90.00
_cell.angle_beta   90.00
_cell.angle_gamma   90.00
#
_symmetry.space_group_name_H-M   'P 1'
#
loop_
_entity.id
_entity.type
_entity.pdbx_description
1 polymer ?
#
loop_
_entity_poly.entity_id
_entity_poly.type
_entity_poly.pdbx_seq_one_letter_code
_entity_poly.pdbx_strand_id
1 'polypeptide(L)'
;MQLKVMRHYQNGERLLHTITITKGPYELDQMIEMNLDYRVSPLQNEEITFIQLNGTADGGCSALISNSVDRRKQLLGTVQSARPVKDFALTVAIHGIVRINAQ
;
A
#
# COMPACT_ATOMS: atom_id res chain seq x y z
N MET A 1 -8.00 6.21 9.64
CA MET A 1 -8.65 6.61 8.37
C MET A 1 -8.21 5.62 7.30
N GLN A 2 -9.15 4.98 6.59
CA GLN A 2 -8.85 3.97 5.56
C GLN A 2 -8.86 4.62 4.18
N LEU A 3 -7.72 4.62 3.47
CA LEU A 3 -7.66 5.08 2.09
C LEU A 3 -7.72 3.85 1.16
N LYS A 4 -8.82 3.72 0.40
CA LYS A 4 -8.97 2.70 -0.65
C LYS A 4 -8.61 3.33 -1.99
N VAL A 5 -7.52 2.88 -2.60
CA VAL A 5 -7.06 3.36 -3.90
C VAL A 5 -7.41 2.30 -4.96
N MET A 6 -8.19 2.74 -5.97
CA MET A 6 -8.78 1.99 -7.09
C MET A 6 -10.09 1.23 -6.80
N ARG A 7 -11.12 1.54 -7.59
CA ARG A 7 -12.47 0.95 -7.57
C ARG A 7 -12.75 0.31 -8.93
N HIS A 8 -12.76 -1.01 -8.98
CA HIS A 8 -13.71 -1.84 -9.71
C HIS A 8 -13.51 -3.28 -9.20
N TYR A 9 -14.50 -3.81 -8.47
CA TYR A 9 -14.45 -5.20 -7.97
C TYR A 9 -14.51 -6.15 -9.16
N GLN A 10 -13.52 -7.05 -9.29
CA GLN A 10 -13.46 -8.06 -10.34
C GLN A 10 -13.70 -9.45 -9.75
N ASN A 11 -14.37 -10.34 -10.50
CA ASN A 11 -14.52 -11.74 -10.08
C ASN A 11 -13.13 -12.39 -9.90
N GLY A 12 -12.93 -13.07 -8.77
CA GLY A 12 -11.65 -13.68 -8.40
C GLY A 12 -10.72 -12.78 -7.58
N GLU A 13 -11.15 -11.57 -7.22
CA GLU A 13 -10.40 -10.65 -6.35
C GLU A 13 -10.21 -11.24 -4.95
N ARG A 14 -8.96 -11.21 -4.46
CA ARG A 14 -8.57 -11.66 -3.13
C ARG A 14 -7.43 -10.82 -2.57
N LEU A 15 -7.25 -10.90 -1.26
CA LEU A 15 -6.05 -10.40 -0.60
C LEU A 15 -4.84 -11.23 -1.07
N LEU A 16 -3.88 -10.58 -1.72
CA LEU A 16 -2.63 -11.21 -2.15
C LEU A 16 -1.59 -11.13 -1.03
N HIS A 17 -1.39 -9.92 -0.50
CA HIS A 17 -0.39 -9.66 0.54
C HIS A 17 -0.85 -8.63 1.55
N THR A 18 -0.38 -8.79 2.78
CA THR A 18 -0.43 -7.75 3.81
C THR A 18 1.00 -7.43 4.23
N ILE A 19 1.38 -6.16 4.09
CA ILE A 19 2.71 -5.65 4.44
C ILE A 19 2.54 -4.66 5.57
N THR A 20 3.27 -4.85 6.67
CA THR A 20 3.34 -3.87 7.76
C THR A 20 4.71 -3.24 7.77
N ILE A 21 4.74 -1.91 7.71
CA ILE A 21 5.97 -1.10 7.72
C ILE A 21 5.92 -0.22 8.95
N THR A 22 6.98 -0.22 9.74
CA THR A 22 7.10 0.58 10.96
C THR A 22 8.35 1.45 10.89
N LYS A 23 8.25 2.70 11.33
CA LYS A 23 9.38 3.64 11.39
C LYS A 23 9.34 4.42 12.71
N GLY A 24 10.50 4.53 13.37
CA GLY A 24 10.63 5.02 14.74
C GLY A 24 10.83 3.87 15.76
N PRO A 25 10.67 4.13 17.06
CA PRO A 25 10.35 5.44 17.64
C PRO A 25 11.50 6.45 17.53
N TYR A 26 11.16 7.71 17.40
CA TYR A 26 12.07 8.85 17.47
C TYR A 26 11.99 9.55 18.84
N GLU A 27 13.01 10.35 19.17
CA GLU A 27 13.03 11.09 20.45
C GLU A 27 11.95 12.18 20.51
N LEU A 28 11.76 12.89 19.39
CA LEU A 28 10.82 14.01 19.22
C LEU A 28 9.74 13.67 18.18
N ASP A 29 8.59 14.34 18.29
CA ASP A 29 7.52 14.24 17.30
C ASP A 29 7.95 14.89 15.98
N GLN A 30 7.79 14.17 14.88
CA GLN A 30 8.11 14.68 13.54
C GLN A 30 7.20 14.07 12.47
N MET A 31 7.13 14.72 11.32
CA MET A 31 6.41 14.18 10.17
C MET A 31 7.20 12.97 9.64
N ILE A 32 6.61 11.77 9.74
CA ILE A 32 7.27 10.54 9.30
C ILE A 32 6.80 10.20 7.89
N GLU A 33 7.75 10.11 6.98
CA GLU A 33 7.54 9.70 5.59
C GLU A 33 8.12 8.31 5.31
N MET A 34 7.40 7.52 4.49
CA MET A 34 7.80 6.20 4.01
C MET A 34 7.55 6.08 2.51
N ASN A 35 8.53 5.52 1.80
CA ASN A 35 8.41 5.19 0.39
C ASN A 35 7.90 3.76 0.22
N LEU A 36 6.91 3.60 -0.65
CA LEU A 36 6.35 2.33 -1.07
C LEU A 36 6.87 2.01 -2.46
N ASP A 37 7.56 0.88 -2.57
CA ASP A 37 7.91 0.25 -3.85
C ASP A 37 7.63 -1.25 -3.74
N TYR A 38 6.40 -1.64 -4.06
CA TYR A 38 5.99 -3.04 -4.10
C TYR A 38 5.78 -3.44 -5.55
N ARG A 39 6.35 -4.58 -5.94
CA ARG A 39 6.18 -5.17 -7.27
C ARG A 39 5.69 -6.61 -7.13
N VAL A 40 4.66 -6.97 -7.90
CA VAL A 40 4.18 -8.35 -7.95
C VAL A 40 5.28 -9.27 -8.49
N SER A 41 5.34 -10.50 -7.96
CA SER A 41 6.29 -11.48 -8.46
C SER A 41 5.95 -11.87 -9.90
N PRO A 42 6.91 -11.86 -10.83
CA PRO A 42 6.67 -12.32 -12.20
C PRO A 42 6.32 -13.81 -12.28
N LEU A 43 6.60 -14.58 -11.22
CA LEU A 43 6.31 -16.02 -11.16
C LEU A 43 4.86 -16.32 -10.77
N GLN A 44 4.17 -15.38 -10.12
CA GLN A 44 2.87 -15.65 -9.50
C GLN A 44 1.66 -15.22 -10.35
N ASN A 45 1.88 -14.71 -11.57
CA ASN A 45 0.81 -14.26 -12.49
C ASN A 45 -0.28 -13.39 -11.82
N GLU A 46 0.14 -12.56 -10.88
CA GLU A 46 -0.77 -11.71 -10.12
C GLU A 46 -0.99 -10.36 -10.81
N GLU A 47 -2.15 -9.77 -10.56
CA GLU A 47 -2.52 -8.45 -11.01
C GLU A 47 -3.14 -7.68 -9.85
N ILE A 48 -2.56 -6.54 -9.49
CA ILE A 48 -3.09 -5.65 -8.45
C ILE A 48 -4.37 -5.00 -8.96
N THR A 49 -5.47 -5.16 -8.23
CA THR A 49 -6.75 -4.51 -8.55
C THR A 49 -6.99 -3.28 -7.68
N PHE A 50 -6.70 -3.37 -6.38
CA PHE A 50 -6.78 -2.23 -5.47
C PHE A 50 -5.86 -2.39 -4.25
N ILE A 51 -5.57 -1.27 -3.59
CA ILE A 51 -4.74 -1.23 -2.39
C ILE A 51 -5.48 -0.50 -1.28
N GLN A 52 -5.33 -1.02 -0.06
CA GLN A 52 -5.79 -0.39 1.17
C GLN A 52 -4.59 0.03 2.01
N LEU A 53 -4.56 1.31 2.38
CA LEU A 53 -3.56 1.88 3.27
C LEU A 53 -4.23 2.22 4.61
N ASN A 54 -3.64 1.76 5.70
CA ASN A 54 -4.07 2.06 7.06
C ASN A 54 -2.87 2.46 7.93
N GLY A 55 -2.80 3.73 8.30
CA GLY A 55 -1.74 4.29 9.14
C GLY A 55 -2.20 4.47 10.60
N THR A 56 -1.27 4.32 11.55
CA THR A 56 -1.57 4.38 13.00
C THR A 56 -1.53 5.79 13.61
N ALA A 57 -1.07 6.81 12.90
CA ALA A 57 -1.06 8.18 13.45
C ALA A 57 -2.50 8.69 13.65
N ASP A 58 -2.84 9.27 14.81
CA ASP A 58 -4.17 9.88 14.93
C ASP A 58 -4.33 10.98 13.88
N GLY A 59 -5.51 11.02 13.25
CA GLY A 59 -5.76 11.83 12.05
C GLY A 59 -5.47 11.11 10.73
N GLY A 60 -4.81 9.94 10.76
CA GLY A 60 -4.56 9.10 9.59
C GLY A 60 -3.22 9.37 8.91
N CYS A 61 -3.19 9.17 7.59
CA CYS A 61 -2.02 9.37 6.75
C CYS A 61 -2.42 9.90 5.38
N SER A 62 -1.54 10.69 4.76
CA SER A 62 -1.64 11.08 3.36
C SER A 62 -0.83 10.14 2.50
N ALA A 63 -1.26 9.93 1.26
CA ALA A 63 -0.55 9.08 0.31
C ALA A 63 -0.50 9.74 -1.08
N LEU A 64 0.68 9.72 -1.69
CA LEU A 64 0.93 10.12 -3.07
C LEU A 64 1.35 8.89 -3.86
N ILE A 65 0.44 8.38 -4.70
CA ILE A 65 0.69 7.18 -5.51
C ILE A 65 1.08 7.59 -6.93
N SER A 66 2.22 7.12 -7.39
CA SER A 66 2.72 7.41 -8.74
C SER A 66 1.83 6.78 -9.82
N ASN A 67 1.74 7.48 -10.96
CA ASN A 67 1.15 6.98 -12.21
C ASN A 67 2.24 6.60 -13.24
N SER A 68 3.53 6.72 -12.89
CA SER A 68 4.66 6.45 -13.80
C SER A 68 4.96 4.97 -14.00
N VAL A 69 4.26 4.09 -13.30
CA VAL A 69 4.41 2.63 -13.36
C VAL A 69 3.07 1.98 -13.69
N ASP A 70 3.10 0.77 -14.26
CA ASP A 70 1.89 -0.03 -14.41
C ASP A 70 1.37 -0.46 -13.03
N ARG A 71 0.30 0.21 -12.57
CA ARG A 71 -0.33 -0.01 -11.27
C ARG A 71 -0.89 -1.41 -11.06
N ARG A 72 -1.05 -2.19 -12.12
CA ARG A 72 -1.44 -3.59 -12.07
C ARG A 72 -0.29 -4.51 -11.64
N LYS A 73 0.95 -4.02 -11.76
CA LYS A 73 2.17 -4.79 -11.49
C LYS A 73 3.05 -4.17 -10.42
N GLN A 74 2.94 -2.86 -10.19
CA GLN A 74 3.76 -2.15 -9.23
C GLN A 74 2.98 -1.06 -8.51
N LEU A 75 3.10 -1.03 -7.19
CA LEU A 75 2.73 0.10 -6.35
C LEU A 75 3.99 0.91 -6.07
N LEU A 76 4.01 2.14 -6.58
CA LEU A 76 5.05 3.12 -6.29
C LEU A 76 4.41 4.36 -5.68
N GLY A 77 4.91 4.83 -4.54
CA GLY A 77 4.38 6.03 -3.91
C GLY A 77 5.04 6.38 -2.58
N THR A 78 4.50 7.41 -1.95
CA THR A 78 4.98 7.91 -0.67
C THR A 78 3.80 8.06 0.27
N VAL A 79 3.98 7.65 1.53
CA VAL A 79 2.98 7.80 2.59
C VAL A 79 3.58 8.60 3.73
N GLN A 80 2.83 9.56 4.24
CA GLN A 80 3.25 10.43 5.32
C GLN A 80 2.24 10.41 6.46
N SER A 81 2.70 10.47 7.70
CA SER A 81 1.84 10.68 8.85
C SER A 81 1.02 11.98 8.68
N ALA A 82 -0.24 12.01 9.12
CA ALA A 82 -1.07 13.22 9.01
C ALA A 82 -0.65 14.34 9.99
N ARG A 83 0.15 13.99 11.01
CA ARG A 83 0.66 14.90 12.03
C ARG A 83 2.03 14.41 12.53
N PRO A 84 2.78 15.24 13.26
CA PRO A 84 4.00 14.82 13.92
C PRO A 84 3.74 13.68 14.91
N VAL A 85 4.55 12.62 14.86
CA VAL A 85 4.48 11.44 15.74
C VAL A 85 5.89 10.92 16.01
N LYS A 86 6.07 10.16 17.10
CA LYS A 86 7.34 9.48 17.41
C LYS A 86 7.52 8.20 16.60
N ASP A 87 6.43 7.48 16.36
CA ASP A 87 6.41 6.24 15.62
C ASP A 87 5.25 6.25 14.63
N PHE A 88 5.46 5.56 13.51
CA PHE A 88 4.43 5.44 12.49
C PHE A 88 4.46 4.02 11.94
N ALA A 89 3.30 3.37 12.00
CA ALA A 89 3.07 2.07 11.40
C ALA A 89 2.06 2.22 10.27
N LEU A 90 2.35 1.60 9.13
CA LEU A 90 1.50 1.54 7.97
C LEU A 90 1.25 0.08 7.63
N THR A 91 -0.02 -0.30 7.58
CA THR A 91 -0.46 -1.56 7.00
C THR A 91 -0.92 -1.32 5.57
N VAL A 92 -0.31 -2.04 4.63
CA VAL A 92 -0.64 -2.06 3.21
C VAL A 92 -1.27 -3.42 2.89
N ALA A 93 -2.55 -3.43 2.55
CA ALA A 93 -3.24 -4.62 2.05
C ALA A 93 -3.36 -4.52 0.52
N ILE A 94 -2.73 -5.47 -0.17
CA ILE A 94 -2.67 -5.54 -1.63
C ILE A 94 -3.68 -6.58 -2.06
N HIS A 95 -4.68 -6.14 -2.81
CA HIS A 95 -5.71 -7.01 -3.36
C HIS A 95 -5.54 -7.11 -4.87
N GLY A 96 -5.92 -8.26 -5.40
CA GLY A 96 -5.74 -8.55 -6.80
C GLY A 96 -6.32 -9.88 -7.23
N ILE A 97 -6.05 -10.23 -8.48
CA ILE A 97 -6.44 -11.49 -9.10
C ILE A 97 -5.19 -12.29 -9.44
N VAL A 98 -5.30 -13.61 -9.40
CA VAL A 98 -4.27 -14.53 -9.90
C VAL A 98 -4.76 -15.13 -11.20
N ARG A 99 -4.08 -14.83 -12.30
CA ARG A 99 -4.40 -15.40 -13.60
C ARG A 99 -3.77 -16.78 -13.68
N ILE A 100 -4.61 -17.81 -13.63
CA ILE A 100 -4.19 -19.16 -14.03
C ILE A 100 -3.99 -19.06 -15.54
N ASN A 101 -2.79 -19.37 -16.04
CA ASN A 101 -2.59 -19.52 -17.47
C ASN A 101 -3.53 -20.65 -17.92
N ALA A 102 -4.63 -20.30 -18.58
CA ALA A 102 -5.38 -21.26 -19.37
C ALA A 102 -4.45 -21.63 -20.52
N GLN A 103 -3.82 -22.80 -20.39
CA GLN A 103 -3.13 -23.46 -21.51
C GLN A 103 -4.16 -23.89 -22.55
#